data_AF-A0A933YMB5-F1
#
_entry.id   AF-A0A933YMB5-F1
#
_cell.length_a   1.000
_cell.length_b   1.000
_cell.length_c   1.000
_cell.angle_alpha   90.00
_cell.angle_beta   90.00
_cell.angle_gamma   90.00
#
_symmetry.space_group_name_H-M   'P 1'
#
loop_
_entity.id
_entity.type
_entity.pdbx_description
1 polymer ?
#
loop_
_entity_poly.entity_id
_entity_poly.type
_entity_poly.pdbx_seq_one_letter_code
_entity_poly.pdbx_strand_id
1 'polypeptide(L)'
;MPDLITCSNCEGEVTQDSDYCPHCGYLLTDATLNCDTHPEKEAGGVCIICRKLVCDICSEENDRRVFCLDHLDVIVDGDWAEAFRSTDVHEAELAKSLLQDAKLYIETQNFGSIGYAWDGGGDNPQSRSNLNSPAKIFVPIDQYLKAKEVLDEWRSGKTEFESLN
;
A
#
# COMPACT_ATOMS: atom_id res chain seq x y z
N MET A 1 29.48 -6.14 -6.84
CA MET A 1 28.73 -5.86 -5.60
C MET A 1 28.20 -4.45 -5.79
N PRO A 2 26.88 -4.21 -5.72
CA PRO A 2 26.39 -2.85 -5.86
C PRO A 2 26.91 -2.01 -4.69
N ASP A 3 27.39 -0.81 -4.97
CA ASP A 3 27.75 0.15 -3.93
C ASP A 3 26.44 0.68 -3.33
N LEU A 4 26.27 0.45 -2.02
CA LEU A 4 25.11 0.86 -1.25
C LEU A 4 25.43 2.15 -0.50
N ILE A 5 24.56 3.14 -0.64
CA ILE A 5 24.60 4.40 0.10
C ILE A 5 23.40 4.50 1.02
N THR A 6 23.52 5.27 2.08
CA THR A 6 22.42 5.55 3.00
C THR A 6 21.67 6.78 2.53
N CYS A 7 20.33 6.69 2.44
CA CYS A 7 19.50 7.84 2.08
C CYS A 7 19.55 8.90 3.19
N SER A 8 19.86 10.14 2.83
CA SER A 8 19.90 11.27 3.78
C SER A 8 18.55 11.63 4.41
N ASN A 9 17.43 11.18 3.83
CA ASN A 9 16.08 11.50 4.32
C ASN A 9 15.50 10.42 5.25
N CYS A 10 15.55 9.15 4.83
CA CYS A 10 14.94 8.04 5.57
C CYS A 10 15.93 7.05 6.16
N GLU A 11 17.24 7.28 6.00
CA GLU A 11 18.32 6.42 6.50
C GLU A 11 18.29 4.97 5.94
N GLY A 12 17.48 4.73 4.92
CA GLY A 12 17.40 3.43 4.23
C GLY A 12 18.59 3.20 3.30
N GLU A 13 18.93 1.93 3.08
CA GLU A 13 19.98 1.54 2.14
C GLU A 13 19.46 1.64 0.69
N VAL A 14 20.19 2.34 -0.17
CA VAL A 14 19.84 2.53 -1.57
C VAL A 14 21.08 2.26 -2.43
N THR A 15 20.88 1.72 -3.63
CA THR A 15 21.96 1.60 -4.61
C THR A 15 22.44 2.98 -5.05
N GLN A 16 23.76 3.18 -5.10
CA GLN A 16 24.37 4.46 -5.49
C GLN A 16 23.96 4.94 -6.89
N ASP A 17 23.64 4.02 -7.80
CA ASP A 17 23.18 4.31 -9.15
C ASP A 17 21.68 4.66 -9.24
N SER A 18 20.97 4.77 -8.11
CA SER A 18 19.54 5.09 -8.11
C SER A 18 19.31 6.59 -8.12
N ASP A 19 18.46 7.06 -9.02
CA ASP A 19 18.07 8.48 -9.08
C ASP A 19 17.19 8.90 -7.90
N TYR A 20 16.57 7.94 -7.19
CA TYR A 20 15.65 8.21 -6.09
C TYR A 20 15.67 7.09 -5.05
N CYS A 21 15.30 7.41 -3.81
CA CYS A 21 15.17 6.44 -2.75
C CYS A 21 13.85 5.65 -2.88
N PRO A 22 13.88 4.31 -3.02
CA PRO A 22 12.66 3.50 -3.15
C PRO A 22 11.84 3.43 -1.85
N HIS A 23 12.43 3.73 -0.69
CA HIS A 23 11.76 3.66 0.60
C HIS A 23 10.95 4.93 0.94
N CYS A 24 11.48 6.10 0.59
CA CYS A 24 10.87 7.39 0.93
C CYS A 24 10.51 8.29 -0.25
N GLY A 25 11.00 8.00 -1.46
CA GLY A 25 10.71 8.81 -2.64
C GLY A 25 11.58 10.05 -2.80
N TYR A 26 12.58 10.24 -1.94
CA TYR A 26 13.51 11.36 -2.04
C TYR A 26 14.42 11.23 -3.27
N LEU A 27 14.61 12.32 -4.02
CA LEU A 27 15.51 12.34 -5.19
C LEU A 27 16.97 12.38 -4.73
N LEU A 28 17.78 11.44 -5.24
CA LEU A 28 19.21 11.33 -4.95
C LEU A 28 20.09 11.94 -6.04
N THR A 29 19.48 12.31 -7.17
CA THR A 29 20.14 12.94 -8.30
C THR A 29 20.12 14.46 -8.19
N ASP A 30 21.20 15.11 -8.65
CA ASP A 30 21.26 16.57 -8.82
C ASP A 30 20.58 17.03 -10.13
N ALA A 31 20.03 16.11 -10.92
CA ALA A 31 19.32 16.43 -12.15
C ALA A 31 17.97 17.11 -11.82
N THR A 32 17.68 18.21 -12.52
CA THR A 32 16.36 18.85 -12.49
C THR A 32 15.37 17.97 -13.24
N LEU A 33 14.57 17.22 -12.49
CA LEU A 33 13.45 16.44 -13.01
C LEU A 33 12.17 17.28 -12.91
N ASN A 34 11.27 17.13 -13.87
CA ASN A 34 9.99 17.83 -13.88
C ASN A 34 8.88 16.91 -13.37
N CYS A 35 7.83 17.50 -12.80
CA CYS A 35 6.67 16.74 -12.36
C CYS A 35 5.94 16.11 -13.56
N ASP A 36 5.51 14.86 -13.43
CA ASP A 36 4.76 14.15 -14.48
C ASP A 36 3.42 14.81 -14.78
N THR A 37 2.84 15.50 -13.79
CA THR A 37 1.57 16.24 -13.93
C THR A 37 1.77 17.69 -14.35
N HIS A 38 2.83 18.34 -13.88
CA HIS A 38 3.14 19.74 -14.16
C HIS A 38 4.57 19.86 -14.73
N PRO A 39 4.76 19.70 -16.05
CA PRO A 39 6.08 19.77 -16.68
C PRO A 39 6.80 21.10 -16.47
N GLU A 40 6.07 22.17 -16.14
CA GLU A 40 6.59 23.50 -15.83
C GLU A 40 7.20 23.63 -14.42
N LYS A 41 6.97 22.64 -13.55
CA LYS A 41 7.49 22.63 -12.18
C LYS A 41 8.53 21.52 -11.99
N GLU A 42 9.55 21.83 -11.19
CA GLU A 42 10.52 20.85 -10.74
C GLU A 42 9.86 19.86 -9.77
N ALA A 43 10.17 18.58 -9.94
CA ALA A 43 9.75 17.52 -9.05
C ALA A 43 10.54 17.64 -7.74
N GLY A 44 9.83 17.65 -6.61
CA GLY A 44 10.44 17.62 -5.28
C GLY A 44 10.68 16.19 -4.79
N GLY A 45 10.05 15.20 -5.42
CA GLY A 45 10.14 13.81 -5.02
C GLY A 45 9.45 12.85 -5.98
N VAL A 46 9.41 11.60 -5.57
CA VAL A 46 8.78 10.48 -6.28
C VAL A 46 7.76 9.84 -5.35
N CYS A 47 6.55 9.59 -5.83
CA CYS A 47 5.57 8.84 -5.03
C CYS A 47 6.08 7.41 -4.80
N ILE A 48 6.16 6.98 -3.54
CA ILE A 48 6.68 5.63 -3.20
C ILE A 48 5.85 4.49 -3.80
N ILE A 49 4.54 4.72 -4.01
CA ILE A 49 3.58 3.73 -4.52
C ILE A 49 3.65 3.62 -6.04
N CYS A 50 3.44 4.73 -6.76
CA CYS A 50 3.32 4.70 -8.22
C CYS A 50 4.59 5.09 -8.98
N ARG A 51 5.64 5.49 -8.25
CA ARG A 51 6.94 5.90 -8.81
C ARG A 51 6.89 7.09 -9.78
N LYS A 52 5.82 7.89 -9.72
CA LYS A 52 5.68 9.14 -10.50
C LYS A 52 6.42 10.29 -9.85
N LEU A 53 6.98 11.17 -10.67
CA LEU A 53 7.61 12.42 -10.28
C LEU A 53 6.56 13.46 -9.90
N VAL A 54 6.69 14.01 -8.69
CA VAL A 54 5.70 14.91 -8.10
C VAL A 54 6.35 16.19 -7.63
N CYS A 55 5.74 17.33 -7.97
CA CYS A 55 6.11 18.64 -7.43
C CYS A 55 5.47 18.87 -6.07
N ASP A 56 5.89 19.95 -5.42
CA ASP A 56 5.36 20.50 -4.16
C ASP A 56 3.82 20.59 -4.07
N ILE A 57 3.11 20.72 -5.18
CA ILE A 57 1.64 20.77 -5.23
C ILE A 57 1.02 19.37 -5.39
N CYS A 58 1.70 18.49 -6.11
CA CYS A 58 1.19 17.16 -6.44
C CYS A 58 1.53 16.11 -5.39
N SER A 59 2.32 16.49 -4.38
CA SER A 59 2.71 15.62 -3.29
C SER A 59 2.45 16.19 -1.91
N GLU A 60 2.19 15.27 -1.00
CA GLU A 60 2.18 15.50 0.43
C GLU A 60 3.22 14.55 1.06
N GLU A 61 3.92 15.04 2.08
CA GLU A 61 4.87 14.22 2.83
C GLU A 61 4.19 13.67 4.09
N ASN A 62 4.16 12.35 4.21
CA ASN A 62 3.66 11.67 5.40
C ASN A 62 4.73 10.67 5.88
N ASP A 63 5.08 10.74 7.16
CA ASP A 63 6.12 9.90 7.77
C ASP A 63 7.46 9.91 7.01
N ARG A 64 7.90 11.11 6.58
CA ARG A 64 9.11 11.32 5.75
C ARG A 64 9.08 10.63 4.39
N ARG A 65 7.90 10.23 3.93
CA ARG A 65 7.70 9.61 2.61
C ARG A 65 6.84 10.49 1.74
N VAL A 66 7.18 10.53 0.46
CA VAL A 66 6.47 11.31 -0.53
C VAL A 66 5.34 10.49 -1.14
N PHE A 67 4.12 11.02 -1.07
CA PHE A 67 2.94 10.45 -1.71
C PHE A 67 2.37 11.42 -2.72
N CYS A 68 1.88 10.93 -3.86
CA CYS A 68 1.04 11.74 -4.73
C CYS A 68 -0.38 11.84 -4.14
N LEU A 69 -1.14 12.84 -4.57
CA LEU A 69 -2.52 13.05 -4.10
C LEU A 69 -3.41 11.80 -4.25
N ASP A 70 -3.22 11.01 -5.32
CA ASP A 70 -3.98 9.76 -5.54
C ASP A 70 -3.68 8.65 -4.51
N HIS A 71 -2.52 8.71 -3.84
CA HIS A 71 -2.05 7.68 -2.90
C HIS A 71 -1.86 8.22 -1.48
N LEU A 72 -2.37 9.41 -1.19
CA LEU A 72 -2.21 10.05 0.11
C LEU A 72 -2.90 9.26 1.24
N ASP A 73 -4.03 8.62 0.93
CA ASP A 73 -4.81 7.83 1.88
C ASP A 73 -4.28 6.39 2.06
N VAL A 74 -3.22 6.01 1.35
CA VAL A 74 -2.65 4.67 1.45
C VAL A 74 -1.87 4.53 2.74
N ILE A 75 -2.33 3.62 3.60
CA ILE A 75 -1.64 3.30 4.86
C ILE A 75 -0.42 2.45 4.53
N VAL A 76 0.75 2.91 4.93
CA VAL A 76 2.03 2.20 4.75
C VAL A 76 2.64 1.94 6.12
N ASP A 77 3.05 0.69 6.35
CA ASP A 77 3.76 0.24 7.55
C ASP A 77 5.05 -0.46 7.12
N GLY A 78 6.20 0.16 7.38
CA GLY A 78 7.48 -0.33 6.85
C GLY A 78 7.51 -0.34 5.32
N ASP A 79 7.76 -1.49 4.70
CA ASP A 79 7.74 -1.66 3.23
C ASP A 79 6.41 -2.25 2.72
N TRP A 80 5.36 -2.23 3.55
CA TRP A 80 4.06 -2.82 3.26
C TRP A 80 2.97 -1.74 3.14
N ALA A 81 2.15 -1.82 2.10
CA ALA A 81 1.01 -0.95 1.87
C ALA A 81 -0.32 -1.70 2.05
N GLU A 82 -1.28 -1.09 2.74
CA GLU A 82 -2.63 -1.63 2.94
C GLU A 82 -3.40 -1.63 1.62
N ALA A 83 -3.49 -2.78 0.95
CA ALA A 83 -4.20 -2.94 -0.33
C ALA A 83 -5.72 -3.13 -0.14
N PHE A 84 -6.14 -3.73 0.97
CA PHE A 84 -7.53 -4.06 1.23
C PHE A 84 -7.90 -3.98 2.70
N ARG A 85 -9.13 -3.53 2.96
CA ARG A 85 -9.75 -3.48 4.29
C ARG A 85 -11.23 -3.83 4.17
N SER A 86 -11.70 -4.77 4.97
CA SER A 86 -13.15 -4.99 5.14
C SER A 86 -13.48 -5.49 6.54
N THR A 87 -14.73 -5.24 6.96
CA THR A 87 -15.32 -5.86 8.16
C THR A 87 -16.08 -7.14 7.82
N ASP A 88 -16.32 -7.42 6.54
CA ASP A 88 -16.90 -8.67 6.06
C ASP A 88 -15.80 -9.71 5.83
N VAL A 89 -15.93 -10.83 6.52
CA VAL A 89 -14.98 -11.95 6.46
C VAL A 89 -14.98 -12.65 5.12
N HIS A 90 -16.15 -12.84 4.53
CA HIS A 90 -16.27 -13.51 3.25
C HIS A 90 -15.64 -12.64 2.17
N GLU A 91 -15.87 -11.34 2.25
CA GLU A 91 -15.23 -10.37 1.37
C GLU A 91 -13.70 -10.38 1.53
N ALA A 92 -13.21 -10.38 2.77
CA ALA A 92 -11.78 -10.39 3.06
C ALA A 92 -11.07 -11.69 2.66
N GLU A 93 -11.66 -12.86 2.91
CA GLU A 93 -11.10 -14.15 2.48
C GLU A 93 -11.10 -14.30 0.95
N LEU A 94 -12.11 -13.76 0.27
CA LEU A 94 -12.12 -13.74 -1.20
C LEU A 94 -11.04 -12.82 -1.74
N ALA A 95 -10.91 -11.59 -1.23
CA ALA A 95 -9.85 -10.66 -1.61
C ALA A 95 -8.46 -11.27 -1.40
N LYS A 96 -8.24 -11.93 -0.26
CA LYS A 96 -7.02 -12.67 0.04
C LYS A 96 -6.74 -13.77 -0.98
N SER A 97 -7.74 -14.59 -1.30
CA SER A 97 -7.59 -15.68 -2.27
C SER A 97 -7.22 -15.14 -3.66
N LEU A 98 -7.87 -14.06 -4.10
CA LEU A 98 -7.58 -13.41 -5.39
C LEU A 98 -6.13 -12.90 -5.48
N LEU A 99 -5.63 -12.27 -4.42
CA LEU A 99 -4.26 -11.75 -4.39
C LEU A 99 -3.22 -12.91 -4.35
N GLN A 100 -3.52 -14.00 -3.64
CA GLN A 100 -2.68 -15.20 -3.63
C GLN A 100 -2.64 -15.88 -4.99
N ASP A 101 -3.78 -15.99 -5.68
CA ASP A 101 -3.88 -16.54 -7.03
C ASP A 101 -3.14 -15.69 -8.05
N ALA A 102 -3.15 -14.35 -7.87
CA ALA A 102 -2.32 -13.40 -8.64
C ALA A 102 -0.81 -13.52 -8.34
N LYS A 103 -0.41 -14.44 -7.44
CA LYS A 103 0.96 -14.71 -6.98
C LYS A 103 1.62 -13.48 -6.34
N LEU A 104 0.83 -12.68 -5.63
CA LEU A 104 1.31 -11.54 -4.86
C LEU A 104 1.70 -11.99 -3.45
N TYR A 105 2.72 -11.34 -2.90
CA TYR A 105 3.08 -11.51 -1.51
C TYR A 105 2.11 -10.70 -0.66
N ILE A 106 1.50 -11.36 0.33
CA ILE A 106 0.51 -10.72 1.18
C ILE A 106 0.82 -10.98 2.65
N GLU A 107 0.59 -9.97 3.48
CA GLU A 107 0.52 -10.09 4.92
C GLU A 107 -0.91 -9.75 5.38
N THR A 108 -1.45 -10.56 6.27
CA THR A 108 -2.83 -10.44 6.71
C THR A 108 -2.89 -10.10 8.18
N GLN A 109 -3.71 -9.11 8.54
CA GLN A 109 -3.95 -8.71 9.92
C GLN A 109 -5.44 -8.80 10.25
N ASN A 110 -5.75 -9.17 11.49
CA ASN A 110 -7.12 -9.33 12.02
C ASN A 110 -8.00 -10.38 11.32
N PHE A 111 -7.42 -11.29 10.55
CA PHE A 111 -8.14 -12.44 9.98
C PHE A 111 -8.51 -13.52 11.02
N GLY A 112 -7.85 -13.53 12.18
CA GLY A 112 -8.04 -14.56 13.22
C GLY A 112 -9.24 -14.35 14.15
N SER A 113 -9.95 -13.22 14.07
CA SER A 113 -10.93 -12.83 15.09
C SER A 113 -12.36 -13.26 14.82
N ILE A 114 -12.70 -13.75 13.61
CA ILE A 114 -14.11 -14.06 13.29
C ILE A 114 -14.49 -15.54 13.50
N GLY A 115 -13.52 -16.45 13.64
CA GLY A 115 -13.77 -17.89 13.76
C GLY A 115 -13.82 -18.48 15.18
N TYR A 116 -13.25 -17.81 16.18
CA TYR A 116 -13.01 -18.43 17.50
C TYR A 116 -14.04 -18.12 18.59
N ALA A 117 -15.15 -17.44 18.27
CA ALA A 117 -16.20 -17.11 19.24
C ALA A 117 -17.38 -18.10 19.29
N TRP A 118 -17.27 -19.27 18.66
CA TRP A 118 -18.34 -20.28 18.61
C TRP A 118 -18.07 -21.56 19.43
N ASP A 119 -16.88 -21.72 20.02
CA ASP A 119 -16.56 -22.81 20.94
C ASP A 119 -16.17 -22.21 22.30
N GLY A 120 -16.95 -22.55 23.33
CA GLY A 120 -16.96 -21.86 24.62
C GLY A 120 -15.59 -21.85 25.32
N GLY A 121 -14.92 -20.70 25.32
CA GLY A 121 -13.74 -20.48 26.15
C GLY A 121 -13.08 -19.12 25.92
N GLY A 122 -13.43 -18.11 26.72
CA GLY A 122 -12.61 -16.91 26.88
C GLY A 122 -13.36 -15.59 26.87
N ASP A 123 -14.15 -15.32 27.92
CA ASP A 123 -14.62 -13.98 28.27
C ASP A 123 -13.44 -13.13 28.81
N ASN A 124 -12.51 -12.76 27.91
CA ASN A 124 -11.45 -11.80 28.21
C ASN A 124 -11.79 -10.45 27.55
N PRO A 125 -11.61 -9.31 28.23
CA PRO A 125 -11.87 -7.98 27.66
C PRO A 125 -11.17 -7.72 26.32
N GLN A 126 -9.99 -8.33 26.11
CA GLN A 126 -9.21 -8.23 24.88
C GLN A 126 -9.85 -8.97 23.69
N SER A 127 -10.59 -10.07 23.94
CA SER A 127 -11.31 -10.82 22.90
C SER A 127 -12.51 -10.03 22.36
N ARG A 128 -13.14 -9.20 23.20
CA ARG A 128 -14.28 -8.37 22.82
C ARG A 128 -13.90 -7.17 21.95
N SER A 129 -12.69 -6.64 22.11
CA SER A 129 -12.18 -5.51 21.30
C SER A 129 -11.82 -5.90 19.86
N ASN A 130 -11.57 -7.19 19.61
CA ASN A 130 -11.17 -7.71 18.29
C ASN A 130 -12.34 -8.11 17.38
N LEU A 131 -13.59 -8.08 17.88
CA LEU A 131 -14.79 -8.46 17.11
C LEU A 131 -15.18 -7.46 16.01
N ASN A 132 -14.66 -6.23 16.06
CA ASN A 132 -14.93 -5.18 15.07
C ASN A 132 -13.67 -4.66 14.36
N SER A 133 -12.52 -5.28 14.59
CA SER A 133 -11.29 -4.89 13.88
C SER A 133 -11.40 -5.36 12.44
N PRO A 134 -11.39 -4.46 11.44
CA PRO A 134 -11.49 -4.88 10.05
C PRO A 134 -10.29 -5.77 9.69
N ALA A 135 -10.56 -6.81 8.90
CA ALA A 135 -9.55 -7.61 8.25
C ALA A 135 -8.80 -6.72 7.26
N LYS A 136 -7.47 -6.74 7.35
CA LYS A 136 -6.58 -5.93 6.52
C LYS A 136 -5.61 -6.82 5.77
N ILE A 137 -5.39 -6.50 4.50
CA ILE A 137 -4.40 -7.16 3.67
C ILE A 137 -3.38 -6.12 3.26
N PHE A 138 -2.13 -6.41 3.58
CA PHE A 138 -0.96 -5.65 3.21
C PHE A 138 -0.20 -6.36 2.11
N VAL A 139 0.39 -5.58 1.22
CA VAL A 139 1.25 -6.06 0.14
C VAL A 139 2.52 -5.22 0.09
N PRO A 140 3.64 -5.74 -0.42
CA PRO A 140 4.82 -4.92 -0.67
C PRO A 140 4.48 -3.69 -1.52
N ILE A 141 5.09 -2.54 -1.21
CA ILE A 141 4.79 -1.26 -1.88
C ILE A 141 4.89 -1.38 -3.42
N ASP A 142 5.88 -2.12 -3.92
CA ASP A 142 6.09 -2.37 -5.36
C ASP A 142 4.97 -3.20 -6.02
N GLN A 143 4.20 -3.94 -5.22
CA GLN A 143 3.08 -4.77 -5.67
C GLN A 143 1.72 -4.10 -5.48
N TYR A 144 1.65 -2.95 -4.80
CA TYR A 144 0.40 -2.29 -4.44
C TYR A 144 -0.49 -2.01 -5.65
N LEU A 145 0.06 -1.43 -6.73
CA LEU A 145 -0.74 -1.10 -7.92
C LEU A 145 -1.35 -2.33 -8.57
N LYS A 146 -0.58 -3.43 -8.66
CA LYS A 146 -1.06 -4.70 -9.20
C LYS A 146 -2.12 -5.33 -8.29
N ALA A 147 -1.96 -5.22 -6.96
CA ALA A 147 -2.97 -5.65 -6.02
C ALA A 147 -4.28 -4.87 -6.19
N LYS A 148 -4.20 -3.55 -6.38
CA LYS A 148 -5.37 -2.70 -6.63
C LYS A 148 -6.08 -3.04 -7.93
N GLU A 149 -5.35 -3.27 -9.01
CA GLU A 149 -5.91 -3.71 -10.29
C GLU A 149 -6.74 -4.99 -10.14
N VAL A 150 -6.17 -6.04 -9.52
CA VAL A 150 -6.86 -7.32 -9.28
C VAL A 150 -8.13 -7.13 -8.43
N LEU A 151 -8.07 -6.29 -7.39
CA LEU A 151 -9.21 -6.03 -6.51
C LEU A 151 -10.30 -5.20 -7.21
N ASP A 152 -9.91 -4.24 -8.04
CA ASP A 152 -10.84 -3.37 -8.77
C ASP A 152 -11.52 -4.14 -9.93
N GLU A 153 -10.81 -5.04 -10.61
CA GLU A 153 -11.40 -5.99 -11.57
C GLU A 153 -12.47 -6.86 -10.91
N TRP A 154 -12.18 -7.40 -9.73
CA TRP A 154 -13.16 -8.19 -8.99
C TRP A 154 -14.37 -7.36 -8.53
N ARG A 155 -14.16 -6.13 -8.06
CA ARG A 155 -15.26 -5.22 -7.67
C ARG A 155 -16.12 -4.81 -8.85
N SER A 156 -15.51 -4.48 -9.98
CA SER A 156 -16.22 -4.13 -11.21
C SER A 156 -17.01 -5.31 -11.79
N GLY A 157 -16.45 -6.52 -11.71
CA GLY A 157 -17.15 -7.76 -12.05
C GLY A 157 -18.36 -8.06 -11.17
N LYS A 158 -18.36 -7.69 -9.87
CA LYS A 158 -19.57 -7.78 -9.02
C LYS A 158 -20.69 -6.87 -9.54
N THR A 159 -20.37 -5.64 -9.96
CA THR A 159 -21.36 -4.67 -10.45
C THR A 159 -22.09 -5.12 -11.73
N GLU A 160 -21.46 -5.87 -12.63
CA GLU A 160 -22.15 -6.41 -13.81
C GLU A 160 -23.15 -7.52 -13.47
N PHE A 161 -22.88 -8.33 -12.43
CA PHE A 161 -23.79 -9.38 -11.97
C PHE A 161 -24.95 -8.85 -11.11
N GLU A 162 -24.76 -7.76 -10.37
CA GLU A 162 -25.83 -7.13 -9.57
C GLU A 162 -26.76 -6.25 -10.42
N SER A 163 -26.32 -5.76 -11.58
CA SER A 163 -27.15 -4.95 -12.49
C SER A 163 -28.20 -5.75 -13.28
N LEU A 164 -28.22 -7.08 -13.13
CA LEU A 164 -29.11 -8.01 -13.83
C LEU A 164 -30.13 -8.70 -12.92
N ASN A 165 -30.22 -8.33 -11.64
CA ASN A 165 -31.19 -8.87 -10.68
C ASN A 165 -32.17 -7.81 -10.17
#